data_AF-A0AB38M1K7-F1
#
_entry.id   AF-A0AB38M1K7-F1
#
_cell.length_a   1.000
_cell.length_b   1.000
_cell.length_c   1.000
_cell.angle_alpha   90.00
_cell.angle_beta   90.00
_cell.angle_gamma   90.00
#
_symmetry.space_group_name_H-M   'P 1'
#
loop_
_entity.id
_entity.type
_entity.pdbx_description
1 polymer ?
#
loop_
_entity_poly.entity_id
_entity_poly.type
_entity_poly.pdbx_seq_one_letter_code
_entity_poly.pdbx_strand_id
1 'polypeptide(L)'
;MADPFTIAVSVGGLASLGIQLLQGLNKYAGSALDSKGRIKAISTDIGLTVQVVQALDTTIQDDANREMMNDDAEKLAKEAVVQCQEIFTKIQSTLPDIDPVGIRKRDFVTWPFIEPKLELLRGNLEKVKATLQLLMNVIIFAAMSKRFRSSWRRKQTLKLDWRN
;
A
#
# COMPACT_ATOMS: atom_id res chain seq x y z
N MET A 1 10.78 1.32 24.34
CA MET A 1 11.41 0.32 23.45
C MET A 1 10.80 0.56 22.08
N ALA A 2 11.58 0.89 21.06
CA ALA A 2 11.01 1.10 19.73
C ALA A 2 10.56 -0.26 19.19
N ASP A 3 9.27 -0.39 18.87
CA ASP A 3 8.75 -1.57 18.20
C ASP A 3 9.58 -1.79 16.91
N PRO A 4 10.19 -2.97 16.71
CA PRO A 4 11.01 -3.24 15.53
C PRO A 4 10.18 -3.20 14.23
N PHE A 5 8.85 -3.17 14.33
CA PHE A 5 7.90 -3.00 13.24
C PHE A 5 7.11 -1.69 13.40
N THR A 6 7.77 -0.56 13.14
CA THR A 6 7.04 0.68 12.88
C THR A 6 6.45 0.64 11.48
N ILE A 7 5.34 1.34 11.27
CA ILE A 7 4.68 1.43 9.95
C ILE A 7 5.67 1.93 8.90
N ALA A 8 6.53 2.89 9.25
CA ALA A 8 7.57 3.43 8.38
C ALA A 8 8.59 2.37 7.89
N VAL A 9 9.07 1.49 8.77
CA VAL A 9 9.99 0.39 8.37
C VAL A 9 9.28 -0.58 7.42
N SER A 10 8.03 -0.91 7.70
CA SER A 10 7.23 -1.79 6.85
C SER A 10 6.93 -1.16 5.48
N VAL A 11 6.69 0.15 5.42
CA VAL A 11 6.49 0.92 4.18
C VAL A 11 7.76 0.92 3.33
N GLY A 12 8.92 1.19 3.94
CA GLY A 12 10.21 1.16 3.25
C GLY A 12 10.53 -0.21 2.66
N GLY A 13 10.32 -1.27 3.45
CA GLY A 13 10.46 -2.66 2.98
C GLY A 13 9.53 -2.98 1.81
N LEU A 14 8.26 -2.59 1.90
CA LEU A 14 7.28 -2.82 0.84
C LEU A 14 7.64 -2.08 -0.46
N ALA A 15 8.08 -0.83 -0.36
CA ALA A 15 8.47 -0.03 -1.53
C ALA A 15 9.66 -0.67 -2.26
N SER A 16 10.67 -1.15 -1.52
CA SER A 16 11.82 -1.87 -2.09
C SER A 16 11.39 -3.16 -2.81
N LEU A 17 10.55 -3.96 -2.17
CA LEU A 17 9.98 -5.17 -2.78
C LEU A 17 9.15 -4.84 -4.04
N GLY A 18 8.35 -3.77 -4.00
CA GLY A 18 7.56 -3.30 -5.13
C GLY A 18 8.44 -2.92 -6.32
N ILE A 19 9.56 -2.21 -6.10
CA ILE A 19 10.52 -1.87 -7.16
C ILE A 19 11.13 -3.12 -7.78
N GLN A 20 11.54 -4.10 -6.96
CA GLN A 20 12.10 -5.36 -7.46
C GLN A 20 11.09 -6.12 -8.33
N LEU A 21 9.83 -6.17 -7.91
CA LEU A 21 8.75 -6.79 -8.66
C LEU A 21 8.49 -6.09 -9.99
N LEU A 22 8.44 -4.75 -10.00
CA LEU A 22 8.26 -3.95 -11.22
C LEU A 22 9.39 -4.22 -12.22
N GLN A 23 10.63 -4.33 -11.76
CA GLN A 23 11.78 -4.68 -12.60
C GLN A 23 11.65 -6.10 -13.16
N GLY A 24 11.28 -7.07 -12.32
CA GLY A 24 11.06 -8.46 -12.74
C GLY A 24 9.96 -8.56 -13.82
N LEU A 25 8.80 -7.98 -13.54
CA LEU A 25 7.66 -7.96 -14.46
C LEU A 25 7.99 -7.25 -15.78
N ASN A 26 8.71 -6.13 -15.75
CA ASN A 26 9.09 -5.42 -16.99
C ASN A 26 10.04 -6.24 -17.87
N LYS A 27 10.97 -7.00 -17.28
CA LYS A 27 11.81 -7.94 -18.03
C LYS A 27 10.93 -9.00 -18.72
N TYR A 28 9.90 -9.54 -18.04
CA TYR A 28 8.94 -10.48 -18.63
C TYR A 28 8.09 -9.87 -19.76
N ALA A 29 7.59 -8.65 -19.57
CA ALA A 29 6.81 -7.95 -20.59
C ALA A 29 7.62 -7.66 -21.86
N GLY A 30 8.93 -7.45 -21.76
CA GLY A 30 9.81 -7.24 -22.92
C GLY A 30 9.88 -8.45 -23.85
N SER A 31 9.75 -9.66 -23.30
CA SER A 31 9.94 -10.92 -24.03
C SER A 31 8.64 -11.60 -24.47
N ALA A 32 7.49 -11.23 -23.88
CA ALA A 32 6.20 -11.86 -24.12
C ALA A 32 5.31 -11.03 -25.05
N LEU A 33 4.94 -11.55 -26.23
CA LEU A 33 4.04 -10.82 -27.13
C LEU A 33 2.58 -10.83 -26.65
N ASP A 34 2.11 -11.95 -26.06
CA ASP A 34 0.68 -12.17 -25.74
C ASP A 34 0.29 -11.77 -24.30
N SER A 35 1.23 -11.76 -23.35
CA SER A 35 0.95 -11.43 -21.94
C SER A 35 1.29 -9.98 -21.52
N LYS A 36 1.75 -9.14 -22.47
CA LYS A 36 2.14 -7.74 -22.23
C LYS A 36 1.07 -6.92 -21.51
N GLY A 37 -0.20 -7.07 -21.90
CA GLY A 37 -1.30 -6.32 -21.30
C GLY A 37 -1.52 -6.66 -19.82
N ARG A 38 -1.45 -7.95 -19.47
CA ARG A 38 -1.71 -8.44 -18.11
C ARG A 38 -0.55 -8.21 -17.17
N ILE A 39 0.68 -8.41 -17.66
CA ILE A 39 1.90 -8.05 -16.91
C ILE A 39 1.86 -6.56 -16.56
N LYS A 40 1.48 -5.70 -17.51
CA LYS A 40 1.34 -4.26 -17.28
C LYS A 40 0.25 -3.95 -16.25
N ALA A 41 -0.87 -4.67 -16.25
CA ALA A 41 -1.92 -4.50 -15.25
C ALA A 41 -1.43 -4.84 -13.84
N ILE A 42 -0.76 -5.99 -13.67
CA ILE A 42 -0.18 -6.39 -12.38
C ILE A 42 0.88 -5.37 -11.91
N SER A 43 1.78 -4.94 -12.81
CA SER A 43 2.76 -3.90 -12.49
C SER A 43 2.08 -2.59 -12.05
N THR A 44 0.98 -2.22 -12.70
CA THR A 44 0.23 -1.01 -12.33
C THR A 44 -0.33 -1.12 -10.91
N ASP A 45 -0.93 -2.27 -10.56
CA ASP A 45 -1.53 -2.45 -9.23
C ASP A 45 -0.51 -2.56 -8.11
N ILE A 46 0.66 -3.16 -8.38
CA ILE A 46 1.82 -3.12 -7.46
C ILE A 46 2.25 -1.68 -7.22
N GLY A 47 2.44 -0.90 -8.29
CA GLY A 47 2.82 0.51 -8.19
C GLY A 47 1.80 1.37 -7.45
N LEU A 48 0.50 1.15 -7.69
CA LEU A 48 -0.57 1.84 -6.97
C LEU A 48 -0.62 1.44 -5.49
N THR A 49 -0.32 0.20 -5.15
CA THR A 49 -0.31 -0.26 -3.76
C THR A 49 0.86 0.33 -2.98
N VAL A 50 2.06 0.41 -3.59
CA VAL A 50 3.20 1.13 -3.00
C VAL A 50 2.82 2.58 -2.69
N GLN A 51 2.17 3.28 -3.64
CA GLN A 51 1.72 4.66 -3.43
C GLN A 51 0.70 4.78 -2.30
N VAL A 52 -0.28 3.88 -2.21
CA VAL A 52 -1.28 3.89 -1.14
C VAL A 52 -0.65 3.66 0.23
N VAL A 53 0.32 2.76 0.33
CA VAL A 53 1.03 2.50 1.59
C VAL A 53 1.93 3.67 2.00
N GLN A 54 2.58 4.34 1.04
CA GLN A 54 3.32 5.59 1.31
C GLN A 54 2.41 6.74 1.73
N ALA A 55 1.23 6.86 1.12
CA ALA A 55 0.22 7.83 1.50
C ALA A 55 -0.32 7.56 2.92
N LEU A 56 -0.49 6.29 3.29
CA LEU A 56 -0.86 5.91 4.65
C LEU A 56 0.22 6.36 5.65
N ASP A 57 1.50 6.07 5.39
CA ASP A 57 2.60 6.50 6.27
C ASP A 57 2.61 8.02 6.45
N THR A 58 2.48 8.77 5.36
CA THR A 58 2.38 10.23 5.38
C THR A 58 1.16 10.72 6.19
N THR A 59 0.02 10.05 6.04
CA THR A 59 -1.22 10.39 6.76
C THR A 59 -1.06 10.16 8.26
N ILE A 60 -0.37 9.09 8.66
CA ILE A 60 -0.14 8.73 10.07
C ILE A 60 0.92 9.63 10.72
N GLN A 61 1.89 10.11 9.95
CA GLN A 61 2.93 11.03 10.46
C GLN A 61 2.42 12.46 10.68
N ASP A 62 1.27 12.85 10.12
CA ASP A 62 0.63 14.14 10.44
C ASP A 62 0.15 14.15 11.89
N ASP A 63 0.63 15.11 12.69
CA ASP A 63 0.33 15.20 14.13
C ASP A 63 -1.16 15.22 14.44
N ALA A 64 -1.99 15.87 13.62
CA ALA A 64 -3.43 15.95 13.87
C ALA A 64 -4.16 14.65 13.56
N ASN A 65 -3.66 13.86 12.61
CA ASN A 65 -4.16 12.53 12.32
C ASN A 65 -3.66 11.51 13.35
N ARG A 66 -2.41 11.64 13.79
CA ARG A 66 -1.81 10.81 14.83
C ARG A 66 -2.57 10.91 16.15
N GLU A 67 -3.02 12.10 16.51
CA GLU A 67 -3.90 12.30 17.69
C GLU A 67 -5.24 11.56 17.58
N MET A 68 -5.68 11.18 16.37
CA MET A 68 -6.94 10.49 16.09
C MET A 68 -6.77 8.98 15.87
N MET A 69 -5.53 8.50 15.77
CA MET A 69 -5.27 7.07 15.73
C MET A 69 -5.40 6.49 17.13
N ASN A 70 -6.32 5.54 17.27
CA ASN A 70 -6.36 4.64 18.41
C ASN A 70 -5.54 3.38 18.11
N ASP A 71 -5.29 2.59 19.15
CA ASP A 71 -4.48 1.35 19.05
C ASP A 71 -5.05 0.37 18.00
N ASP A 72 -6.37 0.29 17.87
CA ASP A 72 -7.04 -0.56 16.88
C ASP A 72 -6.78 -0.12 15.43
N ALA A 73 -6.80 1.19 15.16
CA ALA A 73 -6.48 1.74 13.84
C ALA A 73 -5.00 1.57 13.51
N GLU A 74 -4.12 1.69 14.50
CA GLU A 74 -2.68 1.43 14.32
C GLU A 74 -2.40 -0.04 14.02
N LYS A 75 -3.04 -0.94 14.76
CA LYS A 75 -2.96 -2.37 14.52
C LYS A 75 -3.48 -2.74 13.13
N LEU A 76 -4.64 -2.22 12.73
CA LEU A 76 -5.21 -2.48 11.41
C LEU A 76 -4.30 -1.95 10.28
N ALA A 77 -3.70 -0.77 10.45
CA ALA A 77 -2.71 -0.23 9.51
C ALA A 77 -1.49 -1.14 9.37
N LYS A 78 -0.91 -1.58 10.50
CA LYS A 78 0.23 -2.51 10.52
C LYS A 78 -0.11 -3.83 9.83
N GLU A 79 -1.24 -4.44 10.17
CA GLU A 79 -1.69 -5.71 9.58
C GLU A 79 -1.91 -5.59 8.07
N ALA A 80 -2.49 -4.49 7.60
CA ALA A 80 -2.70 -4.28 6.17
C ALA A 80 -1.38 -4.09 5.40
N VAL A 81 -0.40 -3.39 5.98
CA VAL A 81 0.94 -3.26 5.37
C VAL A 81 1.68 -4.60 5.34
N VAL A 82 1.59 -5.40 6.40
CA VAL A 82 2.15 -6.77 6.44
C VAL A 82 1.52 -7.65 5.37
N GLN A 83 0.20 -7.60 5.21
CA GLN A 83 -0.49 -8.35 4.14
C GLN A 83 -0.02 -7.92 2.74
N CYS A 84 0.20 -6.62 2.50
CA CYS A 84 0.80 -6.17 1.24
C CYS A 84 2.20 -6.78 1.02
N GLN A 85 3.05 -6.82 2.06
CA GLN A 85 4.39 -7.40 1.96
C GLN A 85 4.33 -8.89 1.63
N GLU A 86 3.46 -9.64 2.31
CA GLU A 86 3.27 -11.07 2.02
C GLU A 86 2.80 -11.32 0.59
N ILE A 87 1.86 -10.51 0.08
CA ILE A 87 1.40 -10.62 -1.31
C ILE A 87 2.55 -10.33 -2.27
N PHE A 88 3.34 -9.29 -2.02
CA PHE A 88 4.50 -8.97 -2.85
C PHE A 88 5.54 -10.10 -2.84
N THR A 89 5.87 -10.66 -1.68
CA THR A 89 6.77 -11.80 -1.57
C THR A 89 6.22 -13.02 -2.31
N LYS A 90 4.92 -13.30 -2.21
CA LYS A 90 4.26 -14.39 -2.96
C LYS A 90 4.30 -14.17 -4.47
N ILE A 91 4.11 -12.93 -4.94
CA ILE A 91 4.29 -12.58 -6.36
C ILE A 91 5.74 -12.84 -6.77
N GLN A 92 6.71 -12.41 -5.97
CA GLN A 92 8.14 -12.56 -6.26
C GLN A 92 8.54 -14.03 -6.36
N SER A 93 8.11 -14.87 -5.41
CA SER A 93 8.39 -16.31 -5.42
C SER A 93 7.66 -17.07 -6.53
N THR A 94 6.58 -16.49 -7.07
CA THR A 94 5.79 -17.08 -8.16
C THR A 94 6.38 -16.74 -9.53
N LEU A 95 7.09 -15.61 -9.63
CA LEU A 95 7.84 -15.26 -10.83
C LEU A 95 9.08 -16.17 -10.96
N PRO A 96 9.35 -16.72 -12.16
CA PRO A 96 10.57 -17.48 -12.38
C PRO A 96 11.79 -16.56 -12.20
N ASP A 97 12.85 -17.13 -11.64
CA ASP A 97 14.09 -16.39 -11.41
C ASP A 97 14.68 -15.97 -12.76
N ILE A 98 14.87 -14.67 -12.95
CA ILE A 98 15.34 -14.15 -14.23
C ILE A 98 16.85 -14.29 -14.23
N ASP A 99 17.34 -15.29 -14.95
CA ASP A 99 18.76 -15.50 -15.19
C ASP A 99 19.41 -14.17 -15.66
N PRO A 100 20.60 -13.79 -15.15
CA PRO A 100 21.32 -12.61 -15.62
C PRO A 100 21.58 -12.60 -17.14
N VAL A 101 21.55 -13.78 -17.79
CA VAL A 101 21.68 -13.91 -19.25
C VAL A 101 20.38 -13.57 -20.01
N GLY A 102 19.27 -13.34 -19.30
CA GLY A 102 17.96 -13.00 -19.84
C GLY A 102 16.93 -14.13 -19.66
N ILE A 103 15.69 -13.86 -20.07
CA ILE A 103 14.59 -14.80 -19.90
C ILE A 103 14.78 -15.99 -20.85
N ARG A 104 14.89 -17.20 -20.29
CA ARG A 104 15.04 -18.42 -21.07
C ARG A 104 13.69 -18.79 -21.68
N LYS A 105 13.70 -19.46 -22.84
CA LYS A 105 12.46 -19.98 -23.48
C LYS A 105 11.64 -20.90 -22.56
N ARG A 106 12.28 -21.53 -21.56
CA ARG A 106 11.60 -22.32 -20.51
C ARG A 106 10.65 -21.47 -19.67
N ASP A 107 11.04 -20.26 -19.32
CA ASP A 107 10.28 -19.38 -18.41
C ASP A 107 8.96 -18.93 -19.05
N PHE A 108 8.94 -18.91 -20.39
CA PHE A 108 7.76 -18.70 -21.22
C PHE A 108 6.76 -19.86 -21.19
N VAL A 109 7.25 -21.10 -21.13
CA VAL A 109 6.39 -22.30 -21.10
C VAL A 109 5.64 -22.41 -19.77
N THR A 110 6.22 -21.88 -18.70
CA THR A 110 5.58 -21.85 -17.37
C THR A 110 4.57 -20.73 -17.20
N TRP A 111 4.58 -19.70 -18.06
CA TRP A 111 3.71 -18.52 -17.93
C TRP A 111 2.21 -18.85 -17.79
N PRO A 112 1.62 -19.73 -18.63
CA PRO A 112 0.19 -20.05 -18.54
C PRO A 112 -0.23 -20.68 -17.19
N PHE A 113 0.69 -21.30 -16.46
CA PHE A 113 0.43 -21.92 -15.15
C PHE A 113 0.63 -20.93 -13.99
N ILE A 114 1.45 -19.91 -14.19
CA ILE A 114 1.79 -18.87 -13.22
C ILE A 114 0.73 -17.77 -13.24
N GLU A 115 0.23 -17.46 -14.42
CA GLU A 115 -0.66 -16.34 -14.70
C GLU A 115 -1.97 -16.35 -13.87
N PRO A 116 -2.71 -17.48 -13.71
CA PRO A 116 -3.89 -17.50 -12.85
C PRO A 116 -3.58 -17.19 -11.37
N LYS A 117 -2.41 -17.60 -10.88
CA LYS A 117 -1.98 -17.32 -9.51
C LYS A 117 -1.67 -15.84 -9.33
N LEU A 118 -1.06 -15.21 -10.33
CA LEU A 118 -0.77 -13.78 -10.31
C LEU A 118 -2.05 -12.92 -10.31
N GLU A 119 -3.08 -13.27 -11.07
CA GLU A 119 -4.36 -12.55 -11.00
C GLU A 119 -5.05 -12.71 -9.65
N LEU A 120 -5.00 -13.89 -9.03
CA LEU A 120 -5.55 -14.08 -7.69
C LEU A 120 -4.83 -13.20 -6.66
N LEU A 121 -3.49 -13.15 -6.74
CA LEU A 121 -2.67 -12.28 -5.89
C LEU A 121 -2.97 -10.80 -6.14
N ARG A 122 -3.17 -10.41 -7.40
CA ARG A 122 -3.59 -9.06 -7.80
C ARG A 122 -4.96 -8.68 -7.23
N GLY A 123 -5.96 -9.56 -7.34
CA GLY A 123 -7.28 -9.31 -6.75
C GLY A 123 -7.25 -9.19 -5.23
N ASN A 124 -6.36 -9.93 -4.56
CA ASN A 124 -6.14 -9.75 -3.13
C ASN A 124 -5.46 -8.41 -2.81
N LEU A 125 -4.53 -7.97 -3.66
CA LEU A 125 -3.89 -6.67 -3.53
C LEU A 125 -4.90 -5.51 -3.63
N GLU A 126 -5.83 -5.59 -4.58
CA GLU A 126 -6.91 -4.61 -4.73
C GLU A 126 -7.79 -4.52 -3.46
N LYS A 127 -8.09 -5.65 -2.81
CA LYS A 127 -8.84 -5.67 -1.55
C LYS A 127 -8.08 -4.98 -0.43
N VAL A 128 -6.80 -5.32 -0.24
CA VAL A 128 -5.98 -4.70 0.81
C VAL A 128 -5.81 -3.20 0.56
N LYS A 129 -5.64 -2.79 -0.71
CA LYS A 129 -5.62 -1.38 -1.12
C LYS A 129 -6.91 -0.65 -0.75
N ALA A 130 -8.07 -1.23 -1.01
CA ALA A 130 -9.36 -0.64 -0.66
C ALA A 130 -9.52 -0.47 0.87
N THR A 131 -9.10 -1.48 1.65
CA THR A 131 -9.08 -1.39 3.13
C THR A 131 -8.18 -0.27 3.62
N LEU A 132 -6.97 -0.13 3.06
CA LEU A 132 -6.05 0.96 3.40
C LEU A 132 -6.63 2.34 3.06
N GLN A 133 -7.26 2.48 1.89
CA GLN A 133 -7.91 3.71 1.48
C GLN A 133 -9.08 4.09 2.39
N LEU A 134 -9.89 3.10 2.80
CA LEU A 134 -10.97 3.32 3.75
C LEU A 134 -10.43 3.80 5.10
N LEU A 135 -9.37 3.18 5.61
CA LEU A 135 -8.75 3.56 6.88
C LEU A 135 -8.23 5.00 6.84
N MET A 136 -7.53 5.39 5.78
CA MET A 136 -7.08 6.79 5.60
C MET A 136 -8.25 7.77 5.62
N ASN A 137 -9.33 7.48 4.88
CA ASN A 137 -10.51 8.35 4.84
C ASN A 137 -11.17 8.50 6.21
N VAL A 138 -11.24 7.41 7.01
CA VAL A 138 -11.78 7.44 8.37
C VAL A 138 -10.92 8.33 9.28
N ILE A 139 -9.59 8.18 9.22
CA ILE A 139 -8.65 8.99 10.03
C ILE A 139 -8.77 10.48 9.66
N ILE A 140 -8.75 10.80 8.36
CA ILE A 140 -8.87 12.18 7.86
C ILE A 140 -10.20 12.80 8.29
N PHE A 141 -11.30 12.05 8.18
CA PHE A 141 -12.62 12.54 8.57
C PHE A 141 -12.73 12.80 10.07
N ALA A 142 -12.16 11.92 10.90
CA ALA A 142 -12.11 12.09 12.35
C ALA A 142 -11.31 13.35 12.73
N ALA A 143 -10.13 13.54 12.13
CA ALA A 143 -9.29 14.72 12.34
C ALA A 143 -9.98 16.02 11.91
N MET A 144 -10.63 16.02 10.75
CA MET A 144 -11.39 17.17 10.25
C MET A 144 -12.55 17.53 11.19
N SER A 145 -13.29 16.52 11.66
CA SER A 145 -14.42 16.70 12.57
C SER A 145 -13.99 17.30 13.92
N LYS A 146 -12.84 16.87 14.46
CA LYS A 146 -12.24 17.46 15.68
C LYS A 146 -11.82 18.91 15.45
N ARG A 147 -11.12 19.21 14.35
CA ARG A 147 -10.70 20.57 13.99
C ARG A 147 -11.90 21.51 13.88
N PHE A 148 -12.97 21.08 13.22
CA PHE A 148 -14.22 21.84 13.14
C PHE A 148 -14.81 22.09 14.53
N ARG A 149 -14.95 21.06 15.38
CA ARG A 149 -15.47 21.24 16.75
C ARG A 149 -14.64 22.21 17.58
N SER A 150 -13.31 22.19 17.45
CA SER A 150 -12.41 23.10 18.18
C SER A 150 -12.49 24.56 17.70
N SER A 151 -12.71 24.79 16.41
CA SER A 151 -12.84 26.14 15.84
C SER A 151 -14.17 26.78 16.25
N TRP A 152 -15.25 25.99 16.28
CA TRP A 152 -16.54 26.43 16.82
C TRP A 152 -16.46 26.76 18.30
N ARG A 153 -15.82 25.91 19.11
CA ARG A 153 -15.63 26.16 20.55
C ARG A 153 -14.87 27.48 20.80
N ARG A 154 -13.79 27.74 20.05
CA ARG A 154 -13.04 29.01 20.14
C ARG A 154 -13.85 30.24 19.76
N LYS A 155 -14.67 30.16 18.70
CA LYS A 155 -15.57 31.26 18.32
C LYS A 155 -16.61 31.53 19.41
N GLN A 156 -17.10 30.48 20.08
CA GLN A 156 -18.09 30.61 21.14
C GLN A 156 -17.51 31.19 22.43
N THR A 157 -16.29 30.80 22.82
CA THR A 157 -15.59 31.39 23.98
C THR A 157 -15.24 32.86 23.75
N LEU A 158 -14.74 33.22 22.56
CA LEU A 158 -14.46 34.63 22.22
C LEU A 158 -15.73 35.49 22.25
N LYS A 159 -16.88 34.94 21.87
CA LYS A 159 -18.16 35.66 21.87
C LYS A 159 -18.75 35.84 23.28
N LEU A 160 -18.38 34.98 24.23
CA LEU A 160 -18.73 35.11 25.65
C LEU A 160 -17.85 36.14 26.36
N ASP A 161 -16.56 36.21 26.00
CA ASP A 161 -15.60 37.17 26.55
C ASP A 161 -15.92 38.62 26.15
N TRP A 162 -16.38 38.85 24.91
CA TRP A 162 -16.85 40.16 24.45
C TRP A 162 -18.17 40.66 25.07
N ARG A 163 -18.87 39.81 25.84
CA ARG A 163 -20.18 40.12 26.43
C ARG A 163 -20.14 40.42 27.93
N ASN A 164 -18.99 40.23 28.58
CA ASN A 164 -18.71 40.67 29.95
C ASN A 164 -17.87 41.94 29.94
#